data_AF-A0A955PUM4-F1
#
_entry.id   AF-A0A955PUM4-F1
#
_cell.length_a   1.000
_cell.length_b   1.000
_cell.length_c   1.000
_cell.angle_alpha   90.00
_cell.angle_beta   90.00
_cell.angle_gamma   90.00
#
_symmetry.space_group_name_H-M   'P 1'
#
loop_
_entity.id
_entity.type
_entity.pdbx_description
1 polymer ?
#
loop_
_entity_poly.entity_id
_entity_poly.type
_entity_poly.pdbx_seq_one_letter_code
_entity_poly.pdbx_strand_id
1 'polypeptide(L)'
;VKNCLRMRPDRIVMGEVRSGECLDMLQAMNTGHDGSLTTIHANTPRDCLTRVETLVAMAGLNLATKALRHYISSAIDVILQMTRLSDGSRKMTSLSEIVGMEGETITLQEIFLFQQTGLDEERKVHGQFRATGVRPKFVERFKALGISCDPNIFDPEKIYEV
;
A
#
# COMPACT_ATOMS: atom_id res chain seq x y z
N VAL A 1 12.01 -1.70 -15.80
CA VAL A 1 11.68 -3.04 -15.26
C VAL A 1 12.28 -4.17 -16.08
N LYS A 2 11.99 -4.27 -17.39
CA LYS A 2 12.40 -5.40 -18.25
C LYS A 2 13.90 -5.73 -18.19
N ASN A 3 14.78 -4.73 -18.14
CA ASN A 3 16.22 -4.95 -17.97
C ASN A 3 16.57 -5.52 -16.60
N CYS A 4 15.94 -5.02 -15.53
CA CYS A 4 16.15 -5.53 -14.16
C CYS A 4 15.79 -7.01 -14.07
N LEU A 5 14.73 -7.48 -14.73
CA LEU A 5 14.34 -8.90 -14.72
C LEU A 5 15.44 -9.86 -15.23
N ARG A 6 16.39 -9.36 -16.04
CA ARG A 6 17.54 -10.14 -16.53
C ARG A 6 18.72 -10.18 -15.54
N MET A 7 18.66 -9.39 -14.48
CA MET A 7 19.69 -9.29 -13.46
C MET A 7 19.43 -10.20 -12.26
N ARG A 8 18.34 -11.00 -12.30
CA ARG A 8 17.87 -11.84 -11.19
C ARG A 8 17.80 -11.08 -9.85
N PRO A 9 17.09 -9.94 -9.79
CA PRO A 9 17.00 -9.18 -8.56
C PRO A 9 16.07 -9.90 -7.59
N ASP A 10 16.36 -9.84 -6.30
CA ASP A 10 15.41 -10.34 -5.28
C ASP A 10 14.20 -9.42 -5.16
N ARG A 11 14.40 -8.10 -5.33
CA ARG A 11 13.35 -7.07 -5.23
C ARG A 11 13.58 -5.96 -6.24
N ILE A 12 12.50 -5.29 -6.65
CA ILE A 12 12.54 -4.13 -7.54
C ILE A 12 11.99 -2.92 -6.81
N VAL A 13 12.82 -1.90 -6.64
CA VAL A 13 12.40 -0.59 -6.13
C VAL A 13 12.23 0.34 -7.32
N MET A 14 10.99 0.72 -7.62
CA MET A 14 10.69 1.69 -8.65
C MET A 14 10.31 3.01 -8.01
N GLY A 15 11.02 4.09 -8.33
CA GLY A 15 10.77 5.39 -7.71
C GLY A 15 9.31 5.83 -7.79
N GLU A 16 8.72 5.85 -8.99
CA GLU A 16 7.33 6.23 -9.22
C GLU A 16 6.80 5.55 -10.48
N VAL A 17 5.51 5.20 -10.48
CA VAL A 17 4.79 4.73 -11.68
C VAL A 17 3.84 5.82 -12.18
N ARG A 18 3.95 6.15 -13.47
CA ARG A 18 3.20 7.21 -14.16
C ARG A 18 2.46 6.75 -15.40
N SER A 19 2.83 5.62 -16.01
CA SER A 19 2.19 5.13 -17.23
C SER A 19 2.16 3.59 -17.32
N GLY A 20 2.26 3.05 -18.54
CA GLY A 20 2.12 1.62 -18.83
C GLY A 20 3.17 0.70 -18.19
N GLU A 21 4.27 1.25 -17.65
CA GLU A 21 5.24 0.51 -16.85
C GLU A 21 4.63 -0.10 -15.58
N CYS A 22 3.43 0.34 -15.19
CA CYS A 22 2.61 -0.29 -14.16
C CYS A 22 2.38 -1.78 -14.43
N LEU A 23 2.14 -2.17 -15.69
CA LEU A 23 1.92 -3.57 -16.06
C LEU A 23 3.21 -4.39 -15.85
N ASP A 24 4.36 -3.87 -16.31
CA ASP A 24 5.65 -4.53 -16.11
C ASP A 24 5.97 -4.67 -14.60
N MET A 25 5.63 -3.66 -13.80
CA MET A 25 5.78 -3.68 -12.34
C MET A 25 4.93 -4.79 -11.71
N LEU A 26 3.63 -4.85 -12.03
CA LEU A 26 2.73 -5.88 -11.51
C LEU A 26 3.16 -7.28 -11.95
N GLN A 27 3.67 -7.42 -13.19
CA GLN A 27 4.28 -8.67 -13.66
C GLN A 27 5.48 -9.07 -12.82
N ALA A 28 6.40 -8.16 -12.55
CA ALA A 28 7.55 -8.46 -11.71
C ALA A 28 7.12 -8.91 -10.30
N MET A 29 6.19 -8.19 -9.69
CA MET A 29 5.66 -8.48 -8.35
C MET A 29 4.97 -9.85 -8.28
N ASN A 30 4.21 -10.25 -9.31
CA ASN A 30 3.55 -11.56 -9.37
C ASN A 30 4.49 -12.72 -9.75
N THR A 31 5.72 -12.46 -10.21
CA THR A 31 6.63 -13.50 -10.77
C THR A 31 7.91 -13.69 -9.96
N GLY A 32 7.83 -13.53 -8.64
CA GLY A 32 8.91 -13.92 -7.72
C GLY A 32 9.93 -12.81 -7.43
N HIS A 33 9.56 -11.54 -7.62
CA HIS A 33 10.33 -10.38 -7.16
C HIS A 33 9.69 -9.81 -5.89
N ASP A 34 9.61 -10.65 -4.86
CA ASP A 34 8.94 -10.35 -3.60
C ASP A 34 9.55 -9.13 -2.89
N GLY A 35 8.74 -8.35 -2.19
CA GLY A 35 9.20 -7.16 -1.46
C GLY A 35 9.63 -6.00 -2.37
N SER A 36 9.23 -6.03 -3.64
CA SER A 36 9.26 -4.88 -4.54
C SER A 36 8.35 -3.77 -4.02
N LEU A 37 8.69 -2.51 -4.32
CA LEU A 37 7.90 -1.36 -3.88
C LEU A 37 7.96 -0.22 -4.90
N THR A 38 6.92 0.63 -4.87
CA THR A 38 6.88 1.84 -5.68
C THR A 38 6.08 2.96 -5.01
N THR A 39 6.04 4.13 -5.64
CA THR A 39 5.13 5.22 -5.29
C THR A 39 4.17 5.51 -6.43
N ILE A 40 2.94 5.86 -6.08
CA ILE A 40 1.87 6.27 -7.00
C ILE A 40 1.16 7.46 -6.38
N HIS A 41 0.89 8.48 -7.19
CA HIS A 41 0.07 9.61 -6.76
C HIS A 41 -1.41 9.20 -6.66
N ALA A 42 -1.93 9.24 -5.44
CA ALA A 42 -3.33 9.00 -5.12
C ALA A 42 -3.73 9.75 -3.84
N ASN A 43 -5.00 10.15 -3.75
CA ASN A 43 -5.52 10.86 -2.58
C ASN A 43 -5.89 9.91 -1.43
N THR A 44 -6.22 8.67 -1.75
CA THR A 44 -6.56 7.62 -0.78
C THR A 44 -6.00 6.26 -1.23
N PRO A 45 -5.90 5.27 -0.32
CA PRO A 45 -5.54 3.90 -0.70
C PRO A 45 -6.48 3.29 -1.75
N ARG A 46 -7.78 3.63 -1.73
CA ARG A 46 -8.74 3.18 -2.74
C ARG A 46 -8.50 3.84 -4.10
N ASP A 47 -8.20 5.14 -4.12
CA ASP A 47 -7.85 5.85 -5.35
C ASP A 47 -6.56 5.30 -5.95
N CYS A 48 -5.61 4.83 -5.13
CA CYS A 48 -4.40 4.17 -5.60
C CYS A 48 -4.72 2.95 -6.45
N LEU A 49 -5.66 2.10 -6.02
CA LEU A 49 -6.10 0.93 -6.80
C LEU A 49 -6.75 1.35 -8.13
N THR A 50 -7.66 2.31 -8.11
CA THR A 50 -8.28 2.86 -9.33
C THR A 50 -7.22 3.45 -10.28
N ARG A 51 -6.18 4.08 -9.73
CA ARG A 51 -5.07 4.63 -10.51
C ARG A 51 -4.25 3.52 -11.14
N VAL A 52 -3.93 2.46 -10.41
CA VAL A 52 -3.25 1.27 -10.94
C VAL A 52 -4.06 0.65 -12.08
N GLU A 53 -5.38 0.47 -11.91
CA GLU A 53 -6.27 -0.02 -12.99
C GLU A 53 -6.15 0.84 -14.25
N THR A 54 -6.19 2.16 -14.09
CA THR A 54 -6.08 3.12 -15.20
C THR A 54 -4.72 3.02 -15.90
N LEU A 55 -3.63 2.96 -15.13
CA LEU A 55 -2.26 2.89 -15.67
C LEU A 55 -2.01 1.60 -16.45
N VAL A 56 -2.56 0.48 -15.98
CA VAL A 56 -2.51 -0.79 -16.71
C VAL A 56 -3.33 -0.73 -18.00
N ALA A 57 -4.52 -0.12 -17.97
CA ALA A 57 -5.32 0.06 -19.18
C ALA A 57 -4.60 0.89 -20.25
N MET A 58 -3.82 1.91 -19.85
CA MET A 58 -2.98 2.70 -20.74
C MET A 58 -1.84 1.91 -21.41
N ALA A 59 -1.44 0.75 -20.85
CA ALA A 59 -0.45 -0.13 -21.45
C ALA A 59 -0.99 -0.89 -22.69
N GLY A 60 -2.28 -0.72 -23.03
CA GLY A 60 -2.91 -1.36 -24.19
C GLY A 60 -3.35 -2.81 -23.96
N LEU A 61 -3.30 -3.29 -22.71
CA LEU A 61 -3.76 -4.62 -22.35
C LEU A 61 -5.27 -4.59 -22.07
N ASN A 62 -6.06 -5.28 -22.90
CA ASN A 62 -7.49 -5.40 -22.69
C ASN A 62 -7.81 -6.66 -21.87
N LEU A 63 -7.74 -6.55 -20.55
CA LEU A 63 -8.21 -7.58 -19.63
C LEU A 63 -9.66 -7.29 -19.21
N ALA A 64 -10.44 -8.34 -18.98
CA ALA A 64 -11.69 -8.19 -18.26
C ALA A 64 -11.41 -7.56 -16.88
N THR A 65 -12.23 -6.59 -16.46
CA THR A 65 -12.03 -5.81 -15.22
C THR A 65 -11.78 -6.71 -14.01
N LYS A 66 -12.54 -7.81 -13.89
CA LYS A 66 -12.35 -8.82 -12.83
C LYS A 66 -10.93 -9.37 -12.80
N ALA A 67 -10.41 -9.78 -13.96
CA ALA A 67 -9.09 -10.38 -14.09
C ALA A 67 -7.99 -9.37 -13.75
N LEU A 68 -8.15 -8.11 -14.19
CA LEU A 68 -7.23 -7.04 -13.83
C LEU A 68 -7.20 -6.80 -12.31
N ARG A 69 -8.37 -6.71 -11.68
CA ARG A 69 -8.45 -6.51 -10.23
C ARG A 69 -7.86 -7.68 -9.45
N HIS A 70 -8.11 -8.91 -9.90
CA HIS A 70 -7.50 -10.09 -9.31
C HIS A 70 -5.98 -10.05 -9.42
N TYR A 71 -5.48 -9.65 -10.59
CA TYR A 71 -4.06 -9.49 -10.87
C TYR A 71 -3.40 -8.44 -9.98
N ILE A 72 -4.06 -7.30 -9.77
CA ILE A 72 -3.63 -6.24 -8.84
C ILE A 72 -3.63 -6.75 -7.40
N SER A 73 -4.73 -7.39 -6.96
CA SER A 73 -4.89 -7.88 -5.58
C SER A 73 -3.90 -8.96 -5.19
N SER A 74 -3.35 -9.67 -6.19
CA SER A 74 -2.33 -10.72 -5.96
C SER A 74 -0.90 -10.15 -5.92
N ALA A 75 -0.68 -8.98 -6.52
CA ALA A 75 0.64 -8.37 -6.63
C ALA A 75 0.98 -7.43 -5.47
N ILE A 76 -0.03 -6.79 -4.87
CA ILE A 76 0.14 -5.73 -3.88
C ILE A 76 -0.36 -6.24 -2.52
N ASP A 77 0.52 -6.28 -1.53
CA ASP A 77 0.17 -6.69 -0.17
C ASP A 77 -0.36 -5.51 0.67
N VAL A 78 0.32 -4.35 0.61
CA VAL A 78 0.09 -3.21 1.51
C VAL A 78 0.19 -1.88 0.75
N ILE A 79 -0.65 -0.93 1.14
CA ILE A 79 -0.60 0.47 0.71
C ILE A 79 -0.30 1.36 1.92
N LEU A 80 0.77 2.14 1.82
CA LEU A 80 1.11 3.19 2.79
C LEU A 80 0.70 4.55 2.22
N GLN A 81 -0.27 5.21 2.83
CA GLN A 81 -0.71 6.54 2.41
C GLN A 81 0.16 7.60 3.08
N MET A 82 0.81 8.41 2.25
CA MET A 82 1.52 9.61 2.69
C MET A 82 0.68 10.84 2.32
N THR A 83 0.45 11.74 3.28
CA THR A 83 -0.32 12.96 3.05
C THR A 83 0.49 14.18 3.48
N ARG A 84 0.44 15.24 2.64
CA ARG A 84 0.92 16.57 3.05
C ARG A 84 -0.21 17.28 3.79
N LEU A 85 0.00 17.61 5.05
CA LEU A 85 -0.99 18.25 5.91
C LEU A 85 -1.01 19.77 5.73
N SER A 86 -1.96 20.45 6.36
CA SER A 86 -2.17 21.90 6.21
C SER A 86 -0.99 22.76 6.69
N ASP A 87 -0.19 22.25 7.62
CA ASP A 87 1.04 22.88 8.11
C ASP A 87 2.24 22.64 7.18
N GLY A 88 2.04 21.93 6.06
CA GLY A 88 3.07 21.59 5.09
C GLY A 88 3.89 20.36 5.44
N SER A 89 3.73 19.78 6.64
CA SER A 89 4.37 18.53 7.04
C SER A 89 3.87 17.34 6.21
N ARG A 90 4.68 16.28 6.11
CA ARG A 90 4.26 15.01 5.50
C ARG A 90 4.19 13.95 6.59
N LYS A 91 3.02 13.32 6.75
CA LYS A 91 2.82 12.22 7.69
C LYS A 91 2.27 11.00 6.95
N MET A 92 2.58 9.81 7.47
CA MET A 92 1.89 8.59 7.06
C MET A 92 0.52 8.59 7.72
N THR A 93 -0.53 8.55 6.91
CA THR A 93 -1.91 8.71 7.38
C THR A 93 -2.71 7.43 7.41
N SER A 94 -2.29 6.41 6.67
CA SER A 94 -2.93 5.11 6.64
C SER A 94 -1.94 4.02 6.25
N LEU A 95 -2.04 2.87 6.92
CA LEU A 95 -1.49 1.60 6.47
C LEU A 95 -2.68 0.68 6.18
N SER A 96 -2.89 0.33 4.92
CA SER A 96 -3.97 -0.55 4.49
C SER A 96 -3.41 -1.85 3.88
N GLU A 97 -3.88 -3.00 4.36
CA GLU A 97 -3.60 -4.31 3.78
C GLU A 97 -4.63 -4.65 2.70
N ILE A 98 -4.18 -5.21 1.58
CA ILE A 98 -5.07 -5.84 0.60
C ILE A 98 -5.32 -7.28 1.05
N VAL A 99 -6.59 -7.63 1.31
CA VAL A 99 -6.93 -8.96 1.85
C VAL A 99 -7.49 -9.92 0.80
N GLY A 100 -7.57 -9.48 -0.45
CA GLY A 100 -8.09 -10.21 -1.60
C GLY A 100 -9.22 -9.44 -2.31
N MET A 101 -10.20 -10.19 -2.82
CA MET A 101 -11.38 -9.64 -3.48
C MET A 101 -12.66 -10.23 -2.91
N GLU A 102 -13.71 -9.40 -2.87
CA GLU A 102 -15.09 -9.81 -2.66
C GLU A 102 -15.90 -9.48 -3.92
N GLY A 103 -16.30 -10.52 -4.66
CA GLY A 103 -16.93 -10.37 -5.97
C GLY A 103 -16.00 -9.70 -6.99
N GLU A 104 -16.29 -8.44 -7.31
CA GLU A 104 -15.53 -7.60 -8.26
C GLU A 104 -14.72 -6.50 -7.57
N THR A 105 -14.72 -6.45 -6.24
CA THR A 105 -14.12 -5.36 -5.47
C THR A 105 -12.88 -5.86 -4.75
N ILE A 106 -11.76 -5.14 -4.88
CA ILE A 106 -10.57 -5.36 -4.05
C ILE A 106 -10.87 -4.88 -2.63
N THR A 107 -10.66 -5.77 -1.66
CA THR A 107 -10.95 -5.51 -0.25
C THR A 107 -9.70 -5.00 0.46
N LEU A 108 -9.85 -3.87 1.15
CA LEU A 108 -8.81 -3.24 1.95
C LEU A 108 -9.17 -3.36 3.43
N GLN A 109 -8.17 -3.63 4.27
CA GLN A 109 -8.27 -3.51 5.71
C GLN A 109 -7.29 -2.46 6.21
N GLU A 110 -7.81 -1.39 6.80
CA GLU A 110 -6.96 -0.38 7.43
C GLU A 110 -6.43 -0.95 8.75
N ILE A 111 -5.12 -1.00 8.89
CA ILE A 111 -4.41 -1.53 10.06
C ILE A 111 -4.02 -0.40 11.00
N PHE A 112 -3.57 0.71 10.43
CA PHE A 112 -3.23 1.91 11.17
C PHE A 112 -3.76 3.15 10.47
N LEU A 113 -4.07 4.18 11.26
CA LEU A 113 -4.47 5.49 10.77
C LEU A 113 -3.90 6.60 11.64
N PHE A 114 -3.69 7.76 11.01
CA PHE A 114 -3.42 9.02 11.68
C PHE A 114 -4.73 9.80 11.85
N GLN A 115 -5.06 10.14 13.08
CA GLN A 115 -6.17 11.01 13.42
C GLN A 115 -5.64 12.37 13.85
N GLN A 116 -5.94 13.41 13.06
CA GLN A 116 -5.65 14.78 13.46
C GLN A 116 -6.52 15.16 14.65
N THR A 117 -5.91 15.64 15.73
CA THR A 117 -6.60 16.07 16.96
C THR A 117 -6.76 17.58 17.05
N GLY A 118 -5.91 18.34 16.36
CA GLY A 118 -6.02 19.80 16.32
C GLY A 118 -4.88 20.50 15.60
N LEU A 119 -4.80 21.81 15.83
CA LEU A 119 -3.69 22.68 15.46
C LEU A 119 -3.20 23.40 16.72
N ASP A 120 -1.90 23.64 16.85
CA ASP A 120 -1.37 24.50 17.92
C ASP A 120 -1.41 26.00 17.55
N GLU A 121 -0.89 26.85 18.43
CA GLU A 121 -0.83 28.31 18.26
C GLU A 121 -0.02 28.73 17.01
N GLU A 122 0.94 27.90 16.58
CA GLU A 122 1.75 28.10 15.39
C GLU A 122 1.11 27.48 14.13
N ARG A 123 -0.12 26.97 14.23
CA ARG A 123 -0.86 26.23 13.19
C ARG A 123 -0.20 24.91 12.77
N LYS A 124 0.65 24.33 13.62
CA LYS A 124 1.23 23.00 13.37
C LYS A 124 0.20 21.91 13.67
N VAL A 125 0.22 20.86 12.86
CA VAL A 125 -0.74 19.77 12.97
C VAL A 125 -0.31 18.78 14.04
N HIS A 126 -1.17 18.63 15.04
CA HIS A 126 -1.08 17.59 16.06
C HIS A 126 -2.07 16.48 15.76
N GLY A 127 -1.64 15.25 15.99
CA GLY A 127 -2.52 14.10 15.89
C GLY A 127 -1.93 12.88 16.53
N GLN A 128 -2.63 11.79 16.33
CA GLN A 128 -2.36 10.52 16.96
C GLN A 128 -2.37 9.43 15.91
N PHE A 129 -1.32 8.63 15.90
CA PHE A 129 -1.25 7.41 15.13
C PHE A 129 -1.73 6.26 16.01
N ARG A 130 -2.66 5.45 15.49
CA ARG A 130 -3.28 4.34 16.24
C ARG A 130 -3.52 3.14 15.34
N ALA A 131 -3.47 1.96 15.94
CA ALA A 131 -3.97 0.76 15.30
C ALA A 131 -5.51 0.75 15.28
N THR A 132 -6.08 0.00 14.34
CA THR A 132 -7.54 -0.22 14.25
C THR A 132 -8.02 -1.42 15.06
N GLY A 133 -7.11 -2.22 15.61
CA GLY A 133 -7.42 -3.53 16.20
C GLY A 133 -7.44 -4.68 15.20
N VAL A 134 -7.34 -4.39 13.90
CA VAL A 134 -7.23 -5.43 12.87
C VAL A 134 -5.86 -6.09 12.97
N ARG A 135 -5.86 -7.43 13.04
CA ARG A 135 -4.63 -8.23 12.93
C ARG A 135 -4.33 -8.51 11.46
N PRO A 136 -3.23 -7.99 10.90
CA PRO A 136 -2.93 -8.18 9.48
C PRO A 136 -2.62 -9.64 9.15
N LYS A 137 -3.02 -10.08 7.95
CA LYS A 137 -2.71 -11.44 7.46
C LYS A 137 -1.21 -11.61 7.22
N PHE A 138 -0.50 -10.56 6.79
CA PHE A 138 0.95 -10.63 6.57
C PHE A 138 1.77 -10.98 7.83
N VAL A 139 1.19 -10.87 9.04
CA VAL A 139 1.86 -11.29 10.29
C VAL A 139 2.06 -12.82 10.31
N GLU A 140 1.17 -13.60 9.70
CA GLU A 140 1.36 -15.05 9.54
C GLU A 140 2.61 -15.35 8.69
N ARG A 141 2.82 -14.55 7.62
CA ARG A 141 4.01 -14.64 6.77
C ARG A 141 5.28 -14.26 7.55
N PHE A 142 5.22 -13.25 8.42
CA PHE A 142 6.34 -12.91 9.31
C PHE A 142 6.73 -14.09 10.20
N LYS A 143 5.77 -14.75 10.85
CA LYS A 143 6.05 -15.95 11.66
C LYS A 143 6.72 -17.06 10.85
N ALA A 144 6.21 -17.34 9.65
CA ALA A 144 6.79 -18.36 8.76
C ALA A 144 8.23 -18.05 8.34
N LEU A 145 8.59 -16.76 8.27
CA LEU A 145 9.94 -16.28 7.99
C LEU A 145 10.81 -16.13 9.25
N GLY A 146 10.31 -16.50 10.43
CA GLY A 146 11.02 -16.33 11.71
C GLY A 146 11.11 -14.88 12.18
N ILE A 147 10.32 -13.98 11.60
CA ILE A 147 10.25 -12.56 12.00
C ILE A 147 9.27 -12.44 13.16
N SER A 148 9.80 -12.07 14.33
CA SER A 148 8.96 -11.78 15.50
C SER A 148 8.23 -10.45 15.32
N CYS A 149 6.93 -10.45 15.60
CA CYS A 149 6.08 -9.27 15.57
C CYS A 149 5.26 -9.25 16.87
N ASP A 150 5.50 -8.23 17.71
CA ASP A 150 4.76 -8.07 18.96
C ASP A 150 3.28 -7.79 18.63
N PRO A 151 2.33 -8.66 19.02
CA PRO A 151 0.92 -8.47 18.71
C PRO A 151 0.33 -7.19 19.34
N ASN A 152 0.95 -6.64 20.39
CA ASN A 152 0.49 -5.42 21.05
C ASN A 152 0.68 -4.16 20.18
N ILE A 153 1.42 -4.24 19.06
CA ILE A 153 1.50 -3.11 18.13
C ILE A 153 0.15 -2.82 17.46
N PHE A 154 -0.74 -3.80 17.41
CA PHE A 154 -2.07 -3.68 16.80
C PHE A 154 -3.18 -3.41 17.83
N ASP A 155 -2.83 -3.17 19.09
CA ASP A 155 -3.79 -2.79 20.14
C ASP A 155 -4.38 -1.40 19.85
N PRO A 156 -5.71 -1.26 19.67
CA PRO A 156 -6.33 0.03 19.38
C PRO A 156 -6.23 1.03 20.53
N GLU A 157 -5.97 0.58 21.76
CA GLU A 157 -5.75 1.47 22.91
C GLU A 157 -4.34 2.06 22.94
N LYS A 158 -3.41 1.54 22.11
CA LYS A 158 -2.06 2.05 22.03
C LYS A 158 -1.98 3.24 21.07
N ILE A 159 -1.84 4.42 21.67
CA ILE A 159 -1.78 5.70 20.98
C ILE A 159 -0.33 6.18 20.88
N TYR A 160 0.08 6.61 19.69
CA TYR A 160 1.37 7.25 19.45
C TYR A 160 1.12 8.70 19.03
N GLU A 161 1.53 9.66 19.85
CA GLU A 161 1.38 11.10 19.53
C GLU A 161 2.45 11.54 18.51
N VAL A 162 2.03 12.28 17.48
CA VAL A 162 2.88 12.70 16.35
C VAL A 162 2.56 14.11 15.87
#